data_AF-A0A1F7XJY2-F1
#
_entry.id   AF-A0A1F7XJY2-F1
#
_cell.length_a   1.000
_cell.length_b   1.000
_cell.length_c   1.000
_cell.angle_alpha   90.00
_cell.angle_beta   90.00
_cell.angle_gamma   90.00
#
_symmetry.space_group_name_H-M   'P 1'
#
loop_
_entity.id
_entity.type
_entity.pdbx_description
1 polymer ?
#
loop_
_entity_poly.entity_id
_entity_poly.type
_entity_poly.pdbx_seq_one_letter_code
_entity_poly.pdbx_strand_id
1 'polypeptide(L)'
;MTIILRNTEVVSISLPKRIAKKLRVVSKSKGQSRSAFIASLIDKEAENERWKYLLKLGRETGKKFNITSEDDIDRILHESS
;
A
#
# COMPACT_ATOMS: atom_id res chain seq x y z
N MET A 1 -27.76 25.13 11.60
CA MET A 1 -26.48 25.29 10.87
C MET A 1 -25.79 23.94 10.83
N THR A 2 -25.60 23.35 9.66
CA THR A 2 -24.87 22.09 9.52
C THR A 2 -23.38 22.41 9.36
N ILE A 3 -22.57 22.01 10.32
CA ILE A 3 -21.11 22.18 10.25
C ILE A 3 -20.57 21.09 9.34
N ILE A 4 -20.18 21.44 8.11
CA ILE A 4 -19.52 20.50 7.20
C ILE A 4 -18.04 20.44 7.60
N LEU A 5 -17.66 19.39 8.32
CA LEU A 5 -16.26 19.06 8.61
C LEU A 5 -15.57 18.57 7.34
N ARG A 6 -14.46 19.22 6.96
CA ARG A 6 -13.61 18.75 5.86
C ARG A 6 -12.76 17.58 6.33
N ASN A 7 -12.78 16.47 5.59
CA ASN A 7 -11.93 15.30 5.83
C ASN A 7 -10.64 15.32 4.98
N THR A 8 -10.17 16.51 4.59
CA THR A 8 -9.01 16.68 3.70
C THR A 8 -8.08 17.75 4.24
N GLU A 9 -6.79 17.46 4.24
CA GLU A 9 -5.73 18.42 4.56
C GLU A 9 -5.07 18.95 3.27
N VAL A 10 -4.70 20.23 3.26
CA VAL A 10 -3.97 20.83 2.14
C VAL A 10 -2.48 20.73 2.42
N VAL A 11 -1.77 20.02 1.54
CA VAL A 11 -0.30 19.89 1.59
C VAL A 11 0.34 20.74 0.49
N SER A 12 1.44 21.43 0.83
CA SER A 12 2.25 22.18 -0.14
C SER A 12 3.54 21.42 -0.44
N ILE A 13 3.74 21.06 -1.72
CA ILE A 13 4.90 20.28 -2.16
C ILE A 13 5.60 20.97 -3.34
N SER A 14 6.93 20.97 -3.31
CA SER A 14 7.75 21.40 -4.45
C SER A 14 8.17 20.18 -5.26
N LEU A 15 7.92 20.20 -6.57
CA LEU A 15 8.32 19.14 -7.49
C LEU A 15 9.18 19.71 -8.61
N PRO A 16 10.18 18.97 -9.11
CA PRO A 16 10.90 19.36 -10.31
C PRO A 16 9.92 19.60 -11.47
N LYS A 17 10.14 20.65 -12.26
CA LYS A 17 9.23 21.04 -13.37
C LYS A 17 8.88 19.86 -14.30
N ARG A 18 9.87 19.02 -14.60
CA ARG A 18 9.69 17.79 -15.39
C ARG A 18 8.68 16.83 -14.77
N ILE A 19 8.74 16.64 -13.46
CA ILE A 19 7.84 15.74 -12.71
C ILE A 19 6.45 16.35 -12.59
N ALA A 20 6.33 17.64 -12.31
CA ALA A 20 5.05 18.33 -12.28
C ALA A 20 4.32 18.24 -13.64
N LYS A 21 5.05 18.34 -14.76
CA LYS A 21 4.49 18.13 -16.11
C LYS A 21 4.01 16.69 -16.31
N LYS A 22 4.80 15.70 -15.90
CA LYS A 22 4.41 14.28 -15.96
C LYS A 22 3.15 14.00 -15.13
N LEU A 23 3.11 14.46 -13.89
CA LEU A 23 1.95 14.35 -13.01
C LEU A 23 0.67 14.82 -13.71
N ARG A 24 0.71 16.02 -14.31
CA ARG A 24 -0.44 16.59 -15.04
C ARG A 24 -0.90 15.72 -16.21
N VAL A 25 0.04 15.18 -17.00
CA VAL A 25 -0.29 14.34 -18.16
C VAL A 25 -0.89 13.01 -17.71
N VAL A 26 -0.26 12.35 -16.75
CA VAL A 26 -0.68 11.02 -16.28
C VAL A 26 -2.01 11.09 -15.55
N SER A 27 -2.19 12.05 -14.63
CA SER A 27 -3.46 12.19 -13.92
C SER A 27 -4.62 12.43 -14.89
N LYS A 28 -4.42 13.27 -15.91
CA LYS A 28 -5.42 13.52 -16.95
C LYS A 28 -5.72 12.26 -17.76
N SER A 29 -4.71 11.50 -18.17
CA SER A 29 -4.91 10.23 -18.91
C SER A 29 -5.70 9.19 -18.12
N LYS A 30 -5.65 9.26 -16.78
CA LYS A 30 -6.39 8.39 -15.86
C LYS A 30 -7.74 8.96 -15.42
N GLY A 31 -8.14 10.13 -15.93
CA GLY A 31 -9.38 10.79 -15.51
C GLY A 31 -9.37 11.28 -14.06
N GLN A 32 -8.19 11.44 -13.46
CA GLN A 32 -8.02 11.80 -12.04
C GLN A 32 -7.53 13.24 -11.87
N SER A 33 -7.96 13.85 -10.77
CA SER A 33 -7.33 15.09 -10.29
C SER A 33 -5.89 14.80 -9.85
N ARG A 34 -5.05 15.84 -9.79
CA ARG A 34 -3.65 15.71 -9.35
C ARG A 34 -3.56 15.19 -7.91
N SER A 35 -4.42 15.68 -7.02
CA SER A 35 -4.46 15.26 -5.62
C SER A 35 -4.92 13.81 -5.49
N ALA A 36 -5.97 13.40 -6.22
CA ALA A 36 -6.44 12.01 -6.20
C ALA A 36 -5.38 11.04 -6.72
N PHE A 37 -4.66 11.42 -7.79
CA PHE A 37 -3.58 10.60 -8.30
C PHE A 37 -2.39 10.51 -7.32
N ILE A 38 -1.99 11.63 -6.69
CA ILE A 38 -0.95 11.61 -5.64
C ILE A 38 -1.36 10.72 -4.47
N ALA A 39 -2.60 10.83 -3.97
CA ALA A 39 -3.10 9.99 -2.89
C ALA A 39 -2.99 8.50 -3.26
N SER A 40 -3.42 8.12 -4.47
CA SER A 40 -3.32 6.74 -4.95
C SER A 40 -1.89 6.19 -5.03
N LEU A 41 -0.90 7.07 -5.29
CA LEU A 41 0.50 6.68 -5.31
C LEU A 41 1.03 6.45 -3.90
N ILE A 42 0.61 7.27 -2.93
CA ILE A 42 0.98 7.12 -1.52
C ILE A 42 0.39 5.83 -0.97
N ASP A 43 -0.90 5.56 -1.23
CA ASP A 43 -1.57 4.33 -0.78
C ASP A 43 -0.88 3.10 -1.35
N LYS A 44 -0.56 3.11 -2.65
CA LYS A 44 0.15 2.00 -3.30
C LYS A 44 1.53 1.76 -2.69
N GLU A 45 2.26 2.82 -2.35
CA GLU A 45 3.57 2.68 -1.72
C GLU A 45 3.45 2.12 -0.30
N ALA A 46 2.47 2.59 0.48
CA ALA A 46 2.20 2.07 1.82
C ALA A 46 1.81 0.59 1.78
N GLU A 47 0.98 0.17 0.82
CA GLU A 47 0.63 -1.23 0.61
C GLU A 47 1.85 -2.09 0.23
N ASN A 48 2.71 -1.59 -0.67
CA ASN A 48 3.94 -2.30 -1.04
C ASN A 48 4.84 -2.54 0.17
N GLU A 49 5.04 -1.54 1.02
CA GLU A 49 5.82 -1.68 2.26
C GLU A 49 5.19 -2.69 3.21
N ARG A 50 3.86 -2.65 3.38
CA ARG A 50 3.13 -3.65 4.17
C ARG A 50 3.33 -5.07 3.62
N TRP A 51 3.24 -5.25 2.30
CA TRP A 51 3.45 -6.57 1.67
C TRP A 51 4.88 -7.06 1.83
N LYS A 52 5.89 -6.20 1.69
CA LYS A 52 7.30 -6.56 1.95
C LYS A 52 7.49 -7.04 3.39
N TYR A 53 6.88 -6.34 4.35
CA TYR A 53 6.91 -6.72 5.76
C TYR A 53 6.27 -8.09 6.00
N LEU A 54 5.04 -8.30 5.51
CA LEU A 54 4.33 -9.58 5.66
C LEU A 54 5.09 -10.74 5.02
N LEU A 55 5.67 -10.53 3.84
CA LEU A 55 6.47 -11.54 3.16
C LEU A 55 7.72 -11.90 3.97
N LYS A 56 8.40 -10.91 4.56
CA LYS A 56 9.54 -11.15 5.45
C LYS A 56 9.13 -11.96 6.68
N LEU A 57 8.04 -11.56 7.34
CA LEU A 57 7.52 -12.24 8.51
C LEU A 57 7.10 -13.68 8.20
N GLY A 58 6.45 -13.91 7.06
CA GLY A 58 6.08 -15.25 6.60
C GLY A 58 7.30 -16.14 6.36
N ARG A 59 8.35 -15.60 5.73
CA ARG A 59 9.63 -16.34 5.53
C ARG A 59 10.33 -16.66 6.85
N GLU A 60 10.36 -15.73 7.80
CA GLU A 60 10.96 -15.94 9.12
C GLU A 60 10.17 -16.98 9.93
N THR A 61 8.85 -16.89 9.91
CA THR A 61 7.95 -17.85 10.57
C THR A 61 8.09 -19.24 9.95
N GLY A 62 8.09 -19.35 8.62
CA GLY A 62 8.26 -20.63 7.92
C GLY A 62 9.59 -21.30 8.28
N LYS A 63 10.69 -20.53 8.35
CA LYS A 63 11.98 -21.07 8.83
C LYS A 63 11.93 -21.50 10.30
N LYS A 64 11.33 -20.69 11.17
CA LYS A 64 11.24 -20.98 12.61
C LYS A 64 10.48 -22.28 12.89
N PHE A 65 9.42 -22.54 12.14
CA PHE A 65 8.56 -23.71 12.31
C PHE A 65 8.86 -24.83 11.30
N ASN A 66 9.93 -24.69 10.50
CA ASN A 66 10.32 -25.61 9.44
C ASN A 66 9.15 -25.97 8.48
N ILE A 67 8.28 -24.99 8.20
CA ILE A 67 7.16 -25.13 7.29
C ILE A 67 7.72 -24.99 5.87
N THR A 68 7.65 -26.06 5.10
CA THR A 68 8.22 -26.13 3.74
C THR A 68 7.17 -26.38 2.66
N SER A 69 5.96 -26.76 3.07
CA SER A 69 4.84 -27.12 2.20
C SER A 69 3.50 -26.65 2.78
N GLU A 70 2.44 -26.67 1.96
CA GLU A 70 1.07 -26.43 2.43
C GLU A 70 0.59 -27.57 3.35
N ASP A 71 1.03 -28.81 3.12
CA ASP A 71 0.71 -29.96 3.97
C ASP A 71 1.23 -29.79 5.42
N ASP A 72 2.38 -29.12 5.59
CA ASP A 72 2.91 -28.77 6.92
C ASP A 72 1.97 -27.80 7.66
N ILE A 73 1.28 -26.92 6.94
CA ILE A 73 0.33 -25.94 7.51
C ILE A 73 -0.94 -26.66 7.96
N ASP A 74 -1.49 -27.53 7.11
CA ASP A 74 -2.69 -28.32 7.42
C ASP A 74 -2.45 -29.22 8.63
N ARG A 75 -1.28 -29.86 8.72
CA ARG A 75 -0.90 -30.64 9.89
C ARG A 75 -0.90 -29.79 11.17
N ILE A 76 -0.28 -28.61 11.16
CA ILE A 76 -0.25 -27.72 12.34
C ILE A 76 -1.67 -27.28 12.75
N LEU A 77 -2.54 -26.99 11.78
CA LEU A 77 -3.93 -26.56 12.04
C LEU A 77 -4.78 -27.68 12.66
N HIS A 78 -4.60 -28.91 12.18
CA HIS A 78 -5.38 -30.06 12.62
C HIS A 78 -4.83 -30.76 13.86
N GLU A 79 -3.52 -30.70 14.13
CA GLU A 79 -2.90 -31.22 15.36
C GLU A 79 -3.13 -30.30 16.58
N SER A 80 -3.47 -29.03 16.36
CA SER A 80 -3.74 -28.06 17.43
C SER A 80 -5.20 -28.06 17.91
N SER A 81 -6.05 -28.98 17.41
CA SER A 81 -7.48 -29.12 17.74
C SER A 81 -7.75 -30.30 18.67
#